data_AF-A0A9D8TH52-F1
#
_entry.id   AF-A0A9D8TH52-F1
#
_cell.length_a   1.000
_cell.length_b   1.000
_cell.length_c   1.000
_cell.angle_alpha   90.00
_cell.angle_beta   90.00
_cell.angle_gamma   90.00
#
_symmetry.space_group_name_H-M   'P 1'
#
loop_
_entity.id
_entity.type
_entity.pdbx_description
1 polymer ?
#
loop_
_entity_poly.entity_id
_entity_poly.type
_entity_poly.pdbx_seq_one_letter_code
_entity_poly.pdbx_strand_id
1 'polypeptide(L)'
;MNHKNIAVILAGGVGSRLGNERPKQFYIMAGKTIIEHTIDAFEKNEAIDEIAVVSNADYVEDIHQLVAQNSWQKLRVVLPGGKERYESTLAAVRHYADCPQYNLLFHDAVRPLVSQRIINDVLQALQQYRVVNVAVPATDTII
;
A
#
# COMPACT_ATOMS: atom_id res chain seq x y z
N MET A 1 17.23 4.04 -18.15
CA MET A 1 15.78 4.25 -18.27
C MET A 1 15.22 4.09 -16.86
N ASN A 2 14.50 5.07 -16.33
CA ASN A 2 13.94 4.96 -14.98
C ASN A 2 12.70 4.06 -15.04
N HIS A 3 12.66 3.03 -14.19
CA HIS A 3 11.46 2.27 -13.93
C HIS A 3 10.44 3.17 -13.25
N LYS A 4 9.16 3.05 -13.62
CA LYS A 4 8.08 3.72 -12.91
C LYS A 4 7.91 3.08 -11.52
N ASN A 5 7.91 3.86 -10.46
CA ASN A 5 7.75 3.36 -9.09
C ASN A 5 6.29 3.47 -8.66
N ILE A 6 5.67 2.32 -8.43
CA ILE A 6 4.24 2.22 -8.11
C ILE A 6 4.13 1.69 -6.68
N ALA A 7 3.54 2.48 -5.78
CA ALA A 7 3.19 2.03 -4.45
C ALA A 7 1.88 1.25 -4.49
N VAL A 8 1.88 0.01 -4.03
CA VAL A 8 0.68 -0.84 -3.94
C VAL A 8 0.30 -1.00 -2.47
N ILE A 9 -0.75 -0.29 -2.06
CA ILE A 9 -1.26 -0.30 -0.69
C ILE A 9 -2.30 -1.42 -0.54
N LEU A 10 -1.95 -2.45 0.23
CA LEU A 10 -2.80 -3.62 0.47
C LEU A 10 -3.76 -3.35 1.64
N ALA A 11 -5.04 -3.20 1.31
CA ALA A 11 -6.16 -2.87 2.19
C ALA A 11 -7.26 -3.96 2.19
N GLY A 12 -6.94 -5.19 1.83
CA GLY A 12 -7.91 -6.30 1.71
C GLY A 12 -8.39 -6.92 3.03
N GLY A 13 -7.86 -6.49 4.18
CA GLY A 13 -8.26 -7.04 5.47
C GLY A 13 -9.70 -6.70 5.83
N VAL A 14 -10.47 -7.67 6.31
CA VAL A 14 -11.88 -7.51 6.72
C VAL A 14 -12.08 -7.33 8.23
N GLY A 15 -11.00 -7.26 9.02
CA GLY A 15 -11.08 -6.96 10.45
C GLY A 15 -11.40 -8.15 11.38
N SER A 16 -11.53 -9.39 10.89
CA SER A 16 -12.02 -10.58 11.63
C SER A 16 -11.39 -10.91 13.00
N ARG A 17 -10.23 -10.34 13.36
CA ARG A 17 -9.53 -10.57 14.65
C ARG A 17 -9.87 -9.54 15.74
N LEU A 18 -10.51 -8.43 15.38
CA LEU A 18 -11.10 -7.49 16.31
C LEU A 18 -12.60 -7.55 16.02
N GLY A 19 -13.44 -7.97 16.96
CA GLY A 19 -14.90 -8.11 16.78
C GLY A 19 -15.66 -6.81 16.54
N ASN A 20 -15.11 -5.91 15.72
CA ASN A 20 -15.65 -4.62 15.33
C ASN A 20 -16.25 -4.70 13.93
N GLU A 21 -17.28 -3.88 13.69
CA GLU A 21 -18.10 -3.84 12.49
C GLU A 21 -17.37 -3.35 11.22
N ARG A 22 -16.19 -2.73 11.35
CA ARG A 22 -15.44 -2.12 10.22
C ARG A 22 -13.95 -2.49 10.23
N PRO A 23 -13.31 -2.68 9.06
CA PRO A 23 -11.89 -2.99 8.96
C PRO A 23 -10.98 -1.91 9.54
N LYS A 24 -9.85 -2.33 10.13
CA LYS A 24 -8.94 -1.47 10.90
C LYS A 24 -8.36 -0.32 10.07
N GLN A 25 -8.14 -0.51 8.77
CA GLN A 25 -7.58 0.51 7.89
C GLN A 25 -8.45 1.79 7.82
N PHE A 26 -9.73 1.70 8.15
CA PHE A 26 -10.66 2.83 8.20
C PHE A 26 -10.80 3.48 9.59
N TYR A 27 -10.05 3.05 10.60
CA TYR A 27 -10.14 3.69 11.91
C TYR A 27 -9.47 5.05 11.91
N ILE A 28 -10.10 6.01 12.58
CA ILE A 28 -9.60 7.37 12.70
C ILE A 28 -8.51 7.43 13.78
N MET A 29 -7.36 7.97 13.41
CA MET A 29 -6.22 8.26 14.26
C MET A 29 -5.73 9.66 13.92
N ALA A 30 -5.62 10.55 14.91
CA ALA A 30 -5.17 11.93 14.70
C ALA A 30 -5.93 12.67 13.56
N GLY A 31 -7.25 12.46 13.47
CA GLY A 31 -8.13 13.16 12.52
C GLY A 31 -8.20 12.59 11.09
N LYS A 32 -7.44 11.53 10.78
CA LYS A 32 -7.51 10.81 9.50
C LYS A 32 -7.62 9.30 9.71
N THR A 33 -8.14 8.56 8.75
CA THR A 33 -8.10 7.10 8.75
C THR A 33 -6.65 6.60 8.71
N ILE A 34 -6.40 5.39 9.22
CA ILE A 34 -5.08 4.75 9.18
C ILE A 34 -4.56 4.62 7.74
N ILE A 35 -5.43 4.29 6.78
CA ILE A 35 -5.02 4.20 5.37
C ILE A 35 -4.67 5.55 4.77
N GLU A 36 -5.36 6.63 5.14
CA GLU A 36 -5.00 7.98 4.68
C GLU A 36 -3.57 8.35 5.10
N HIS A 37 -3.16 8.06 6.35
CA HIS A 37 -1.78 8.29 6.78
C HIS A 37 -0.77 7.49 5.95
N THR A 38 -1.12 6.25 5.61
CA THR A 38 -0.27 5.41 4.75
C THR A 38 -0.16 5.97 3.34
N ILE A 39 -1.27 6.33 2.71
CA ILE A 39 -1.29 6.92 1.36
C ILE A 39 -0.52 8.25 1.36
N ASP A 40 -0.73 9.11 2.36
CA ASP A 40 -0.01 10.38 2.52
C ASP A 40 1.51 10.20 2.55
N ALA A 41 2.01 9.10 3.15
CA ALA A 41 3.44 8.83 3.19
C ALA A 41 4.02 8.56 1.78
N PHE A 42 3.31 7.83 0.93
CA PHE A 42 3.74 7.58 -0.46
C PHE A 42 3.45 8.77 -1.38
N GLU A 43 2.33 9.46 -1.18
CA GLU A 43 1.94 10.64 -1.96
C GLU A 43 3.01 11.74 -1.87
N LYS A 44 3.55 11.96 -0.67
CA LYS A 44 4.61 12.95 -0.42
C LYS A 44 5.98 12.58 -1.00
N ASN A 45 6.21 11.32 -1.36
CA ASN A 45 7.52 10.88 -1.85
C ASN A 45 7.69 11.21 -3.34
N GLU A 46 8.66 12.04 -3.69
CA GLU A 46 8.88 12.50 -5.08
C GLU A 46 9.26 11.37 -6.05
N ALA A 47 9.85 10.30 -5.55
CA ALA A 47 10.26 9.16 -6.37
C ALA A 47 9.13 8.14 -6.60
N ILE A 48 7.95 8.33 -5.99
CA ILE A 48 6.74 7.56 -6.28
C ILE A 48 5.95 8.27 -7.39
N ASP A 49 5.69 7.54 -8.47
CA ASP A 49 4.99 8.05 -9.65
C ASP A 49 3.47 7.79 -9.55
N GLU A 50 3.09 6.69 -8.92
CA GLU A 50 1.70 6.23 -8.85
C GLU A 50 1.44 5.44 -7.57
N ILE A 51 0.20 5.52 -7.09
CA ILE A 51 -0.32 4.75 -5.97
C ILE A 51 -1.54 3.96 -6.46
N ALA A 52 -1.51 2.66 -6.17
CA ALA A 52 -2.64 1.75 -6.31
C ALA A 52 -3.08 1.26 -4.93
N VAL A 53 -4.39 1.26 -4.68
CA VAL A 53 -4.97 0.64 -3.48
C VAL A 53 -5.66 -0.64 -3.88
N VAL A 54 -5.32 -1.75 -3.23
CA VAL A 54 -6.06 -3.01 -3.38
C VAL A 54 -6.93 -3.21 -2.15
N SER A 55 -8.24 -3.08 -2.30
CA SER A 55 -9.21 -3.18 -1.19
C SER A 55 -10.10 -4.39 -1.36
N ASN A 56 -10.71 -4.88 -0.28
CA ASN A 56 -11.81 -5.83 -0.42
C ASN A 56 -12.95 -5.17 -1.22
N ALA A 57 -13.61 -5.93 -2.10
CA ALA A 57 -14.66 -5.44 -3.00
C ALA A 57 -15.76 -4.65 -2.26
N ASP A 58 -16.13 -5.06 -1.05
CA ASP A 58 -17.16 -4.42 -0.23
C ASP A 58 -16.75 -3.03 0.26
N TYR A 59 -15.45 -2.71 0.22
CA TYR A 59 -14.87 -1.45 0.71
C TYR A 59 -14.15 -0.65 -0.39
N VAL A 60 -14.35 -0.98 -1.68
CA VAL A 60 -13.79 -0.20 -2.79
C VAL A 60 -14.41 1.21 -2.82
N GLU A 61 -15.72 1.31 -2.56
CA GLU A 61 -16.42 2.60 -2.52
C GLU A 61 -15.93 3.48 -1.37
N ASP A 62 -15.66 2.91 -0.19
CA ASP A 62 -15.04 3.65 0.92
C ASP A 62 -13.70 4.28 0.52
N ILE A 63 -12.88 3.58 -0.27
CA ILE A 63 -11.62 4.14 -0.78
C ILE A 63 -11.89 5.28 -1.75
N HIS A 64 -12.85 5.14 -2.66
CA HIS A 64 -13.21 6.23 -3.58
C HIS A 64 -13.70 7.48 -2.85
N GLN A 65 -14.45 7.32 -1.75
CA GLN A 65 -14.85 8.44 -0.90
C GLN A 65 -13.64 9.13 -0.26
N LEU A 66 -12.66 8.37 0.24
CA LEU A 66 -11.42 8.95 0.77
C LEU A 66 -10.65 9.70 -0.33
N VAL A 67 -10.59 9.16 -1.55
CA VAL A 67 -9.96 9.82 -2.71
C VAL A 67 -10.69 11.11 -3.08
N ALA A 68 -12.02 11.16 -2.99
CA ALA A 68 -12.77 12.39 -3.26
C ALA A 68 -12.55 13.46 -2.18
N GLN A 69 -12.31 13.05 -0.94
CA GLN A 69 -12.07 13.93 0.20
C GLN A 69 -10.62 14.42 0.29
N ASN A 70 -9.67 13.65 -0.24
CA ASN A 70 -8.25 13.95 -0.22
C ASN A 70 -7.78 14.43 -1.60
N SER A 71 -6.98 15.49 -1.67
CA SER A 71 -6.46 16.01 -2.94
C SER A 71 -5.24 15.21 -3.46
N TRP A 72 -5.24 13.89 -3.32
CA TRP A 72 -4.15 13.02 -3.79
C TRP A 72 -4.03 13.08 -5.32
N GLN A 73 -2.81 13.26 -5.79
CA GLN A 73 -2.47 13.36 -7.21
C GLN A 73 -1.87 12.07 -7.74
N LYS A 74 -1.28 11.22 -6.90
CA LYS A 74 -0.61 9.98 -7.34
C LYS A 74 -1.48 8.75 -7.18
N LEU A 75 -2.52 8.78 -6.35
CA LEU A 75 -3.50 7.69 -6.31
C LEU A 75 -4.35 7.68 -7.58
N ARG A 76 -4.06 6.71 -8.46
CA ARG A 76 -4.71 6.57 -9.78
C ARG A 76 -5.60 5.34 -9.90
N VAL A 77 -5.36 4.33 -9.07
CA VAL A 77 -5.96 3.02 -9.24
C VAL A 77 -6.50 2.50 -7.91
N VAL A 78 -7.74 2.02 -7.93
CA VAL A 78 -8.33 1.24 -6.83
C VAL A 78 -8.77 -0.09 -7.42
N LEU A 79 -8.24 -1.20 -6.90
CA LEU A 79 -8.53 -2.55 -7.38
C LEU A 79 -9.31 -3.33 -6.32
N PRO A 80 -10.31 -4.13 -6.72
CA PRO A 80 -10.84 -5.17 -5.86
C PRO A 80 -9.79 -6.27 -5.69
N GLY A 81 -9.42 -6.56 -4.45
CA GLY A 81 -8.61 -7.70 -4.06
C GLY A 81 -9.42 -9.00 -4.06
N GLY A 82 -8.71 -10.12 -3.94
CA GLY A 82 -9.36 -11.43 -3.78
C GLY A 82 -9.70 -11.75 -2.31
N LYS A 83 -10.20 -12.97 -2.10
CA LYS A 83 -10.58 -13.50 -0.77
C LYS A 83 -9.37 -13.64 0.14
N GLU A 84 -8.23 -14.01 -0.43
CA GLU A 84 -6.98 -14.21 0.28
C GLU A 84 -5.97 -13.07 0.05
N ARG A 85 -5.02 -12.90 1.00
CA ARG A 85 -4.00 -11.83 0.91
C ARG A 85 -3.17 -11.92 -0.38
N TYR A 86 -2.80 -13.14 -0.80
CA TYR A 86 -2.00 -13.32 -2.02
C TYR A 86 -2.79 -12.96 -3.28
N GLU A 87 -4.11 -13.16 -3.30
CA GLU A 87 -4.95 -12.82 -4.44
C GLU A 87 -5.01 -11.30 -4.64
N SER A 88 -5.02 -10.55 -3.54
CA SER A 88 -4.89 -9.09 -3.58
C SER A 88 -3.55 -8.63 -4.19
N THR A 89 -2.46 -9.31 -3.85
CA THR A 89 -1.14 -9.05 -4.46
C THR A 89 -1.17 -9.36 -5.95
N LEU A 90 -1.75 -10.49 -6.33
CA LEU A 90 -1.85 -10.93 -7.71
C LEU A 90 -2.72 -9.99 -8.58
N ALA A 91 -3.76 -9.39 -8.01
CA ALA A 91 -4.60 -8.42 -8.69
C ALA A 91 -3.78 -7.21 -9.17
N ALA A 92 -2.91 -6.67 -8.32
CA ALA A 92 -2.01 -5.58 -8.69
C ALA A 92 -0.96 -6.02 -9.73
N VAL A 93 -0.33 -7.18 -9.55
CA VAL A 93 0.66 -7.71 -10.51
C VAL A 93 0.03 -7.89 -11.90
N ARG A 94 -1.19 -8.43 -11.98
CA ARG A 94 -1.93 -8.59 -13.24
C ARG A 94 -2.29 -7.26 -13.87
N HIS A 95 -2.73 -6.29 -13.07
CA HIS A 95 -3.08 -4.96 -13.56
C HIS A 95 -1.90 -4.26 -14.26
N TYR A 96 -0.68 -4.44 -13.74
CA TYR A 96 0.53 -3.85 -14.31
C TYR A 96 1.33 -4.79 -15.22
N ALA A 97 0.81 -5.97 -15.59
CA ALA A 97 1.56 -6.98 -16.33
C ALA A 97 2.09 -6.47 -17.69
N ASP A 98 1.32 -5.63 -18.37
CA ASP A 98 1.68 -5.06 -19.68
C ASP A 98 2.49 -3.76 -19.58
N CYS A 99 2.83 -3.31 -18.37
CA CYS A 99 3.64 -2.12 -18.18
C CYS A 99 5.12 -2.45 -18.44
N PRO A 100 5.82 -1.73 -19.34
CA PRO A 100 7.12 -2.17 -19.85
C PRO A 100 8.26 -2.15 -18.82
N GLN A 101 8.28 -1.19 -17.90
CA GLN A 101 9.31 -1.06 -16.85
C GLN A 101 8.74 -0.43 -15.58
N TYR A 102 8.54 -1.22 -14.54
CA TYR A 102 8.01 -0.76 -13.27
C TYR A 102 8.63 -1.47 -12.06
N ASN A 103 8.59 -0.79 -10.92
CA ASN A 103 8.80 -1.35 -9.59
C ASN A 103 7.47 -1.32 -8.84
N LEU A 104 7.05 -2.46 -8.27
CA LEU A 104 5.90 -2.51 -7.36
C LEU A 104 6.39 -2.54 -5.92
N LEU A 105 6.02 -1.52 -5.16
CA LEU A 105 6.31 -1.41 -3.74
C LEU A 105 5.05 -1.80 -2.96
N PHE A 106 4.98 -3.05 -2.52
CA PHE A 106 3.85 -3.53 -1.73
C PHE A 106 3.97 -3.09 -0.28
N HIS A 107 2.92 -2.47 0.26
CA HIS A 107 2.88 -2.01 1.65
C HIS A 107 1.51 -2.27 2.28
N ASP A 108 1.49 -2.67 3.54
CA ASP A 108 0.23 -2.91 4.25
C ASP A 108 -0.44 -1.57 4.65
N ALA A 109 -1.74 -1.42 4.38
CA ALA A 109 -2.50 -0.20 4.69
C ALA A 109 -2.52 0.19 6.18
N VAL A 110 -2.23 -0.75 7.07
CA VAL A 110 -2.23 -0.58 8.54
C VAL A 110 -0.84 -0.33 9.12
N ARG A 111 0.14 0.06 8.29
CA ARG A 111 1.49 0.46 8.70
C ARG A 111 1.72 1.95 8.35
N PRO A 112 1.01 2.88 9.01
CA PRO A 112 0.96 4.30 8.61
C PRO A 112 2.26 5.08 8.87
N LEU A 113 3.18 4.54 9.66
CA LEU A 113 4.39 5.25 10.10
C LEU A 113 5.62 4.91 9.25
N VAL A 114 5.43 4.51 7.99
CA VAL A 114 6.55 4.31 7.07
C VAL A 114 7.22 5.67 6.79
N SER A 115 8.54 5.73 6.96
CA SER A 115 9.30 6.97 6.79
C SER A 115 9.78 7.15 5.36
N GLN A 116 10.00 8.41 4.94
CA GLN A 116 10.60 8.74 3.65
C GLN A 116 11.97 8.07 3.46
N ARG A 117 12.76 7.96 4.54
CA ARG A 117 14.03 7.24 4.54
C ARG A 117 13.83 5.78 4.09
N ILE A 118 12.90 5.05 4.71
CA ILE A 118 12.65 3.65 4.36
C ILE A 118 12.22 3.50 2.89
N ILE A 119 11.33 4.38 2.41
CA ILE A 119 10.88 4.34 1.00
C ILE A 119 12.06 4.57 0.06
N ASN A 120 12.87 5.60 0.33
CA ASN A 120 14.03 5.95 -0.49
C ASN A 120 15.11 4.86 -0.46
N ASP A 121 15.38 4.26 0.71
CA ASP A 121 16.36 3.17 0.85
C ASP A 121 15.94 1.95 0.01
N VAL A 122 14.64 1.60 0.00
CA VAL A 122 14.10 0.52 -0.85
C VAL A 122 14.26 0.85 -2.33
N LEU A 123 13.91 2.07 -2.74
CA LEU A 123 14.04 2.51 -4.13
C LEU A 123 15.49 2.52 -4.60
N GLN A 124 16.42 2.95 -3.74
CA GLN A 124 17.85 2.91 -4.01
C GLN A 124 18.34 1.46 -4.15
N ALA A 125 17.94 0.57 -3.23
CA ALA A 125 18.32 -0.84 -3.29
C ALA A 125 17.78 -1.54 -4.55
N LEU A 126 16.59 -1.16 -5.04
CA LEU A 126 16.01 -1.67 -6.29
C LEU A 126 16.82 -1.29 -7.55
N GLN A 127 17.75 -0.33 -7.46
CA GLN A 127 18.69 -0.05 -8.56
C GLN A 127 19.73 -1.16 -8.74
N GLN A 128 20.02 -1.91 -7.67
CA GLN A 128 21.02 -2.98 -7.66
C GLN A 128 20.39 -4.37 -7.57
N TYR A 129 19.27 -4.50 -6.87
CA TYR A 129 18.62 -5.78 -6.59
C TYR A 129 17.24 -5.85 -7.24
N ARG A 130 16.85 -7.06 -7.66
CA ARG A 130 15.53 -7.28 -8.28
C ARG A 130 14.36 -7.26 -7.29
N VAL A 131 14.63 -7.61 -6.03
CA VAL A 131 13.64 -7.71 -4.96
C VAL A 131 14.28 -7.24 -3.67
N VAL A 132 13.58 -6.39 -2.93
CA VAL A 132 14.02 -5.81 -1.66
C VAL A 132 12.90 -5.97 -0.65
N ASN A 133 13.24 -6.30 0.60
CA ASN A 133 12.29 -6.35 1.71
C ASN A 133 12.83 -5.59 2.91
N VAL A 134 11.94 -4.94 3.65
CA VAL A 134 12.27 -4.22 4.88
C VAL A 134 11.98 -5.12 6.06
N ALA A 135 12.95 -5.27 6.95
CA ALA A 135 12.82 -6.09 8.14
C ALA A 135 13.36 -5.35 9.38
N VAL A 136 12.88 -5.76 10.54
CA VAL A 136 13.44 -5.38 11.84
C VAL A 136 13.99 -6.64 12.52
N PRO A 137 15.11 -6.54 13.27
CA PRO A 137 15.61 -7.68 14.04
C PRO A 137 14.55 -8.22 15.01
N ALA A 138 14.49 -9.54 15.16
CA ALA A 138 13.64 -10.16 16.17
C ALA A 138 14.15 -9.80 17.58
N THR A 139 13.24 -9.37 18.44
CA THR A 139 13.53 -9.10 19.86
C THR A 139 13.29 -10.31 20.75
N ASP A 140 12.34 -11.17 20.34
CA ASP A 140 11.91 -12.32 21.12
C ASP A 140 12.69 -13.57 20.74
N THR A 141 12.76 -14.52 21.66
CA THR A 141 13.33 -15.85 21.39
C THR A 141 12.43 -16.62 20.44
N ILE A 142 13.00 -17.12 19.34
CA ILE A 142 12.32 -18.00 18.38
C ILE A 142 12.82 -19.42 18.64
N ILE A 143 11.93 -20.33 19.04
CA ILE A 143 12.21 -21.78 19.22
C ILE A 143 11.62 -22.55 18.03
#